data_AF-A0ABD1JMV9-F1
#
_entry.id   AF-A0ABD1JMV9-F1
#
_cell.length_a   1.000
_cell.length_b   1.000
_cell.length_c   1.000
_cell.angle_alpha   90.00
_cell.angle_beta   90.00
_cell.angle_gamma   90.00
#
_symmetry.space_group_name_H-M   'P 1'
#
loop_
_entity.id
_entity.type
_entity.pdbx_description
1 polymer ?
#
loop_
_entity_poly.entity_id
_entity_poly.type
_entity_poly.pdbx_seq_one_letter_code
_entity_poly.pdbx_strand_id
1 'polypeptide(L)'
;MIEAMYTRSRLPDDIISRIFVLVVLQDGDPAILNLALTCQKFHSIVCQPLFLEEAHFSWLDSVVEWKSLPPQHRDKYRRPYTISQCRYLLCGGLYKDCGAGYKGNGQRGVLQGFYSTEDYPGYCSWDCFINDGGLD
;
A
#
# COMPACT_ATOMS: atom_id res chain seq x y z
N MET A 1 -32.42 5.24 40.21
CA MET A 1 -32.10 5.05 38.78
C MET A 1 -30.80 5.77 38.50
N ILE A 2 -29.69 5.03 38.50
CA ILE A 2 -28.37 5.57 38.11
C ILE A 2 -28.22 5.20 36.64
N GLU A 3 -28.46 6.16 35.75
CA GLU A 3 -28.01 6.04 34.37
C GLU A 3 -26.49 6.06 34.39
N ALA A 4 -25.89 4.87 34.36
CA ALA A 4 -24.49 4.75 34.01
C ALA A 4 -24.36 5.24 32.57
N MET A 5 -23.92 6.48 32.39
CA MET A 5 -23.43 7.01 31.12
C MET A 5 -22.25 6.13 30.71
N TYR A 6 -22.53 5.10 29.91
CA TYR A 6 -21.54 4.27 29.26
C TYR A 6 -20.84 5.17 28.24
N THR A 7 -19.84 5.94 28.67
CA THR A 7 -18.96 6.65 27.76
C THR A 7 -18.38 5.59 26.84
N ARG A 8 -18.79 5.62 25.57
CA ARG A 8 -18.29 4.75 24.51
C ARG A 8 -16.80 5.06 24.39
N SER A 9 -15.96 4.32 25.11
CA SER A 9 -14.51 4.49 25.10
C SER A 9 -14.03 4.26 23.67
N ARG A 10 -13.77 5.34 22.93
CA ARG A 10 -13.18 5.25 21.60
C ARG A 10 -11.71 4.93 21.79
N LEU A 11 -11.24 3.92 21.07
CA LEU A 11 -9.80 3.65 21.00
C LEU A 11 -9.08 4.91 20.51
N PRO A 12 -7.96 5.28 21.16
CA PRO A 12 -7.07 6.33 20.67
C PRO A 12 -6.58 6.05 19.25
N ASP A 13 -6.34 7.12 18.49
CA ASP A 13 -5.98 7.01 17.07
C ASP A 13 -4.62 6.33 16.86
N ASP A 14 -3.68 6.50 17.80
CA ASP A 14 -2.38 5.83 17.79
C ASP A 14 -2.51 4.31 17.96
N ILE A 15 -3.45 3.85 18.80
CA ILE A 15 -3.72 2.42 18.97
C ILE A 15 -4.37 1.84 17.72
N ILE A 16 -5.32 2.56 17.13
CA ILE A 16 -5.96 2.16 15.88
C ILE A 16 -4.93 2.11 14.74
N SER A 17 -4.05 3.10 14.66
CA SER A 17 -2.95 3.14 13.69
C SER A 17 -2.06 1.89 13.80
N ARG A 18 -1.63 1.53 15.01
CA ARG A 18 -0.84 0.31 15.25
C ARG A 18 -1.59 -0.96 14.83
N ILE A 19 -2.89 -1.05 15.10
CA ILE A 19 -3.72 -2.17 14.65
C ILE A 19 -3.74 -2.21 13.12
N PHE A 20 -3.88 -1.08 12.44
CA PHE A 20 -3.88 -1.04 10.98
C PHE A 20 -2.54 -1.44 10.37
N VAL A 21 -1.41 -1.09 10.99
CA VAL A 21 -0.10 -1.61 10.56
C VAL A 21 -0.08 -3.14 10.64
N LEU A 22 -0.63 -3.74 11.70
CA LEU A 22 -0.74 -5.20 11.81
C LEU A 22 -1.66 -5.81 10.76
N VAL A 23 -2.78 -5.14 10.44
CA VAL A 23 -3.68 -5.55 9.36
C VAL A 23 -2.95 -5.52 8.03
N VAL A 24 -2.23 -4.44 7.69
CA VAL A 24 -1.42 -4.35 6.46
C VAL A 24 -0.29 -5.39 6.45
N LEU A 25 0.29 -5.72 7.60
CA LEU A 25 1.31 -6.77 7.70
C LEU A 25 0.74 -8.16 7.38
N GLN A 26 -0.51 -8.42 7.76
CA GLN A 26 -1.20 -9.70 7.59
C GLN A 26 -1.83 -9.83 6.19
N ASP A 27 -2.61 -8.81 5.83
CA ASP A 27 -3.48 -8.71 4.64
C ASP A 27 -2.78 -7.98 3.48
N GLY A 28 -1.49 -7.68 3.65
CA GLY A 28 -0.60 -6.99 2.73
C GLY A 28 -1.03 -5.60 2.29
N ASP A 29 -0.30 -5.09 1.31
CA ASP A 29 -0.45 -3.72 0.80
C ASP A 29 -1.88 -3.30 0.39
N PRO A 30 -2.72 -4.17 -0.23
CA PRO A 30 -4.11 -3.80 -0.55
C PRO A 30 -4.97 -3.44 0.66
N ALA A 31 -4.58 -3.87 1.86
CA ALA A 31 -5.32 -3.56 3.09
C ALA A 31 -5.35 -2.06 3.40
N ILE A 32 -4.36 -1.29 2.96
CA ILE A 32 -4.34 0.18 3.13
C ILE A 32 -5.60 0.79 2.47
N LEU A 33 -5.91 0.36 1.24
CA LEU A 33 -7.08 0.84 0.51
C LEU A 33 -8.38 0.37 1.17
N ASN A 34 -8.47 -0.89 1.58
CA ASN A 34 -9.66 -1.43 2.25
C ASN A 34 -9.97 -0.68 3.55
N LEU A 35 -8.93 -0.38 4.34
CA LEU A 35 -9.05 0.42 5.56
C LEU A 35 -9.50 1.86 5.24
N ALA A 36 -8.93 2.49 4.21
CA ALA A 36 -9.30 3.84 3.78
C ALA A 36 -10.79 3.93 3.41
N LEU A 37 -11.34 2.87 2.78
CA LEU A 37 -12.73 2.81 2.34
C LEU A 37 -13.73 2.43 3.45
N THR A 38 -13.26 2.07 4.65
CA THR A 38 -14.14 1.58 5.73
C THR A 38 -14.95 2.71 6.38
N CYS A 39 -14.30 3.81 6.80
CA CYS A 39 -14.97 4.99 7.33
C CYS A 39 -14.05 6.22 7.34
N GLN A 40 -14.61 7.41 7.56
CA GLN A 40 -13.86 8.68 7.55
C GLN A 40 -12.71 8.71 8.58
N LYS A 41 -12.91 8.11 9.76
CA LYS A 41 -11.85 8.03 10.78
C LYS A 41 -10.69 7.13 10.32
N PHE A 42 -10.99 6.02 9.64
CA PHE A 42 -9.95 5.11 9.17
C PHE A 42 -9.18 5.77 8.04
N HIS A 43 -9.90 6.38 7.09
CA HIS A 43 -9.33 7.21 6.04
C HIS A 43 -8.36 8.27 6.62
N SER A 44 -8.77 9.04 7.64
CA SER A 44 -7.90 10.07 8.23
C SER A 44 -6.64 9.53 8.91
N ILE A 45 -6.65 8.27 9.36
CA ILE A 45 -5.49 7.61 9.94
C ILE A 45 -4.59 7.06 8.84
N VAL A 46 -5.14 6.28 7.90
CA VAL A 46 -4.34 5.60 6.89
C VAL A 46 -3.79 6.52 5.82
N CYS A 47 -4.39 7.70 5.61
CA CYS A 47 -3.83 8.71 4.71
C CYS A 47 -2.70 9.54 5.34
N GLN A 48 -2.32 9.29 6.59
CA GLN A 48 -1.18 9.98 7.20
C GLN A 48 0.13 9.50 6.58
N PRO A 49 1.05 10.41 6.17
CA PRO A 49 2.33 10.02 5.59
C PRO A 49 3.14 9.06 6.46
N LEU A 50 3.16 9.30 7.78
CA LEU A 50 3.85 8.45 8.74
C LEU A 50 3.28 7.03 8.77
N PHE A 51 1.95 6.88 8.71
CA PHE A 51 1.30 5.57 8.66
C PHE A 51 1.66 4.83 7.37
N LEU A 52 1.56 5.50 6.22
CA LEU A 52 1.83 4.89 4.91
C LEU A 52 3.27 4.38 4.83
N GLU A 53 4.22 5.18 5.35
CA GLU A 53 5.63 4.79 5.42
C GLU A 53 5.84 3.59 6.35
N GLU A 54 5.32 3.65 7.57
CA GLU A 54 5.44 2.57 8.56
C GLU A 54 4.81 1.27 8.07
N ALA A 55 3.58 1.32 7.55
CA ALA A 55 2.85 0.15 7.08
C ALA A 55 3.53 -0.49 5.86
N HIS A 56 3.97 0.32 4.88
CA HIS A 56 4.65 -0.17 3.68
C HIS A 56 5.98 -0.83 3.99
N PHE A 57 6.85 -0.18 4.77
CA PHE A 57 8.15 -0.75 5.09
C PHE A 57 8.04 -1.94 6.02
N SER A 58 7.11 -1.93 6.98
CA SER A 58 6.85 -3.10 7.83
C SER A 58 6.40 -4.30 7.00
N TRP A 59 5.51 -4.09 6.03
CA TRP A 59 5.09 -5.16 5.11
C TRP A 59 6.28 -5.66 4.27
N LEU A 60 7.04 -4.76 3.64
CA LEU A 60 8.22 -5.09 2.83
C LEU A 60 9.27 -5.90 3.60
N ASP A 61 9.60 -5.49 4.82
CA ASP A 61 10.54 -6.16 5.70
C ASP A 61 10.05 -7.55 6.16
N SER A 62 8.74 -7.81 6.07
CA SER A 62 8.17 -9.11 6.40
C SER A 62 8.20 -10.13 5.26
N VAL A 63 8.32 -9.66 4.02
CA VAL A 63 8.30 -10.51 2.82
C VAL A 63 9.67 -10.66 2.15
N VAL A 64 10.65 -9.84 2.52
CA VAL A 64 12.01 -9.85 1.95
C VAL A 64 13.07 -9.82 3.04
N GLU A 65 13.99 -10.78 3.03
CA GLU A 65 15.16 -10.79 3.92
C GLU A 65 16.25 -9.85 3.39
N TRP A 66 16.08 -8.55 3.63
CA TRP A 66 16.94 -7.50 3.08
C TRP A 66 18.42 -7.67 3.43
N LYS A 67 18.75 -8.19 4.61
CA LYS A 67 20.16 -8.31 5.05
C LYS A 67 20.96 -9.28 4.19
N SER A 68 20.30 -10.25 3.57
CA SER A 68 20.91 -11.21 2.66
C SER A 68 21.23 -10.62 1.26
N LEU A 69 20.66 -9.45 0.94
CA LEU A 69 20.73 -8.85 -0.38
C LEU A 69 21.85 -7.78 -0.48
N PRO A 70 22.49 -7.64 -1.65
CA PRO A 70 23.51 -6.61 -1.87
C PRO A 70 22.98 -5.19 -1.61
N PRO A 71 23.83 -4.24 -1.13
CA PRO A 71 23.42 -2.85 -0.89
C PRO A 71 22.69 -2.21 -2.08
N GLN A 72 23.26 -2.35 -3.28
CA GLN A 72 22.66 -1.86 -4.53
C GLN A 72 21.23 -2.38 -4.79
N HIS A 73 20.93 -3.60 -4.34
CA HIS A 73 19.60 -4.20 -4.48
C HIS A 73 18.63 -3.58 -3.49
N ARG A 74 19.04 -3.45 -2.23
CA ARG A 74 18.24 -2.78 -1.19
C ARG A 74 17.92 -1.34 -1.58
N ASP A 75 18.93 -0.59 -2.03
CA ASP A 75 18.78 0.81 -2.42
C ASP A 75 17.86 0.99 -3.62
N LYS A 76 17.74 -0.04 -4.47
CA LYS A 76 16.85 -0.03 -5.63
C LYS A 76 15.42 -0.40 -5.27
N TYR A 77 15.23 -1.44 -4.45
CA TYR A 77 13.92 -2.09 -4.27
C TYR A 77 13.23 -1.84 -2.92
N ARG A 78 13.95 -1.32 -1.90
CA ARG A 78 13.38 -0.94 -0.59
C ARG A 78 13.10 0.57 -0.54
N ARG A 79 12.23 1.05 -1.42
CA ARG A 79 11.87 2.47 -1.53
C ARG A 79 10.41 2.73 -1.12
N PRO A 80 10.08 3.97 -0.73
CA PRO A 80 8.69 4.41 -0.64
C PRO A 80 8.00 4.28 -2.00
N TYR A 81 6.68 4.31 -1.98
CA TYR A 81 5.88 4.40 -3.19
C TYR A 81 5.27 5.78 -3.35
N THR A 82 4.87 6.08 -4.58
CA THR A 82 4.03 7.22 -4.91
C THR A 82 2.66 6.74 -5.41
N ILE A 83 1.64 7.58 -5.29
CA ILE A 83 0.36 7.36 -5.96
C ILE A 83 0.37 8.21 -7.22
N SER A 84 0.31 7.55 -8.38
CA SER A 84 0.32 8.18 -9.69
C SER A 84 -1.05 8.01 -10.36
N GLN A 85 -1.42 8.93 -11.25
CA GLN A 85 -2.61 8.80 -12.08
C GLN A 85 -2.27 8.06 -13.37
N CYS A 86 -3.17 7.19 -13.83
CA CYS A 86 -3.05 6.48 -15.10
C CYS A 86 -3.02 7.48 -16.26
N ARG A 87 -2.05 7.30 -17.18
CA ARG A 87 -1.89 8.13 -18.38
C ARG A 87 -3.04 8.00 -19.36
N TYR A 88 -3.65 6.82 -19.45
CA TYR A 88 -4.83 6.62 -20.29
C TYR A 88 -5.95 7.53 -19.78
N LEU A 89 -6.21 8.62 -20.53
CA LEU A 89 -7.06 9.73 -20.10
C LEU A 89 -8.49 9.29 -19.74
N LEU A 90 -8.98 8.21 -20.37
CA LEU A 90 -10.31 7.66 -20.11
C LEU A 90 -10.39 6.78 -18.87
N CYS A 91 -9.26 6.30 -18.33
CA CYS A 91 -9.24 5.53 -17.09
C CYS A 91 -9.37 6.45 -15.87
N GLY A 92 -8.52 7.48 -15.78
CA GLY A 92 -8.45 8.38 -14.63
C GLY A 92 -8.09 7.72 -13.28
N GLY A 93 -7.80 6.41 -13.28
CA GLY A 93 -7.52 5.63 -12.07
C GLY A 93 -6.20 6.01 -11.41
N LEU A 94 -6.18 5.95 -10.08
CA LEU A 94 -4.96 6.08 -9.29
C LEU A 94 -4.34 4.71 -9.05
N TYR A 95 -3.02 4.63 -9.12
CA TYR A 95 -2.28 3.41 -8.84
C TYR A 95 -1.01 3.70 -8.05
N LYS A 96 -0.51 2.66 -7.38
CA LYS A 96 0.73 2.69 -6.63
C LYS A 96 1.90 2.54 -7.60
N ASP A 97 2.63 3.63 -7.79
CA ASP A 97 3.83 3.72 -8.60
C ASP A 97 5.06 3.58 -7.70
N CYS A 98 5.79 2.50 -7.87
CA CYS A 98 6.96 2.18 -7.03
C CYS A 98 8.25 2.14 -7.82
N GLY A 99 8.24 2.51 -9.12
CA GLY A 99 9.35 2.22 -10.03
C GLY A 99 9.80 0.76 -9.92
N ALA A 100 10.98 0.52 -9.37
CA ALA A 100 11.50 -0.80 -8.99
C ALA A 100 11.19 -1.11 -7.51
N GLY A 101 10.40 -2.15 -7.22
CA GLY A 101 10.12 -2.58 -5.84
C GLY A 101 9.41 -3.93 -5.80
N TYR A 102 8.58 -4.20 -4.80
CA TYR A 102 7.89 -5.49 -4.59
C TYR A 102 6.36 -5.36 -4.46
N LYS A 103 5.60 -6.28 -5.09
CA LYS A 103 4.14 -6.36 -5.00
C LYS A 103 3.68 -7.55 -4.14
N GLY A 104 2.70 -7.30 -3.28
CA GLY A 104 1.97 -8.34 -2.55
C GLY A 104 0.51 -8.45 -3.00
N ASN A 105 -0.07 -9.64 -2.88
CA ASN A 105 -1.51 -9.88 -3.07
C ASN A 105 -2.29 -9.93 -1.75
N GLY A 106 -1.64 -9.55 -0.66
CA GLY A 106 -2.27 -9.51 0.64
C GLY A 106 -2.02 -10.69 1.56
N GLN A 107 -1.13 -11.62 1.23
CA GLN A 107 -0.73 -12.65 2.19
C GLN A 107 0.66 -12.37 2.75
N ARG A 108 0.77 -12.36 4.08
CA ARG A 108 2.05 -12.28 4.78
C ARG A 108 3.01 -13.37 4.31
N GLY A 109 4.24 -12.98 3.99
CA GLY A 109 5.30 -13.87 3.52
C GLY A 109 5.17 -14.31 2.04
N VAL A 110 4.13 -13.87 1.31
CA VAL A 110 3.96 -14.19 -0.10
C VAL A 110 4.32 -12.97 -0.95
N LEU A 111 5.46 -13.06 -1.62
CA LEU A 111 5.87 -12.10 -2.63
C LEU A 111 5.36 -12.55 -4.00
N GLN A 112 4.51 -11.76 -4.65
CA GLN A 112 4.00 -12.09 -5.99
C GLN A 112 4.86 -11.55 -7.14
N GLY A 113 5.86 -10.72 -6.85
CA GLY A 113 6.82 -10.28 -7.85
C GLY A 113 7.46 -8.94 -7.52
N PHE A 114 8.38 -8.52 -8.39
CA PHE A 114 8.88 -7.17 -8.41
C PHE A 114 7.85 -6.24 -9.09
N TYR A 115 7.79 -4.95 -8.72
CA TYR A 115 7.25 -3.91 -9.61
C TYR A 115 8.02 -3.81 -10.94
N SER A 116 9.18 -4.49 -11.03
CA SER A 116 9.98 -4.58 -12.25
C SER A 116 9.75 -5.91 -12.97
N THR A 117 8.66 -6.01 -13.68
CA THR A 117 8.82 -6.05 -15.13
C THR A 117 8.32 -4.69 -15.59
N GLU A 118 9.15 -3.94 -16.32
CA GLU A 118 8.72 -2.71 -16.97
C GLU A 118 7.66 -3.06 -18.00
N ASP A 119 6.46 -3.38 -17.55
CA ASP A 119 5.47 -3.79 -18.52
C ASP A 119 4.94 -2.50 -19.15
N TYR A 120 4.48 -1.50 -18.38
CA TYR A 120 3.91 -0.25 -18.96
C TYR A 120 4.03 1.00 -18.05
N PRO A 121 5.15 1.76 -18.07
CA PRO A 121 5.31 2.96 -17.26
C PRO A 121 4.22 4.02 -17.50
N GLY A 122 3.58 4.49 -16.43
CA GLY A 122 2.50 5.47 -16.51
C GLY A 122 1.08 4.89 -16.52
N TYR A 123 0.91 3.57 -16.56
CA TYR A 123 -0.41 2.93 -16.66
C TYR A 123 -0.71 2.06 -15.44
N CYS A 124 -1.97 2.04 -15.01
CA CYS A 124 -2.40 1.24 -13.85
C CYS A 124 -2.61 -0.25 -14.18
N SER A 125 -2.73 -0.58 -15.46
CA SER A 125 -2.92 -1.95 -15.96
C SER A 125 -2.44 -2.07 -17.40
N TRP A 126 -2.22 -3.32 -17.84
CA TRP A 126 -1.96 -3.64 -19.25
C TRP A 126 -3.06 -3.14 -20.16
N ASP A 127 -4.32 -3.35 -19.79
CA ASP A 127 -5.47 -2.90 -20.60
C ASP A 127 -5.43 -1.39 -20.85
N CYS A 128 -5.05 -0.60 -19.84
CA CYS A 128 -4.92 0.85 -20.01
C CYS A 128 -3.80 1.22 -20.97
N PHE A 129 -2.66 0.50 -20.94
CA PHE A 129 -1.58 0.72 -21.88
C PHE A 129 -1.97 0.38 -23.32
N ILE A 130 -2.63 -0.76 -23.53
CA ILE A 130 -3.13 -1.17 -24.85
C ILE A 130 -4.16 -0.19 -25.39
N ASN A 131 -5.12 0.20 -24.54
CA ASN A 131 -6.17 1.12 -24.95
C ASN A 131 -5.66 2.54 -25.25
N ASP A 132 -4.50 2.92 -24.72
CA ASP A 132 -3.82 4.17 -25.05
C ASP A 132 -2.89 4.06 -26.28
N GLY A 133 -2.88 2.90 -26.96
CA GLY A 133 -2.12 2.68 -28.21
C GLY A 133 -0.70 2.15 -28.02
N GLY A 134 -0.37 1.56 -26.87
CA GLY A 134 1.00 1.16 -26.53
C GLY A 134 1.67 0.07 -27.38
N LEU A 135 0.95 -0.60 -28.30
CA LEU A 135 1.50 -1.63 -29.20
C LEU A 135 1.52 -1.23 -30.69
N ASP A 136 1.09 0.00 -31.02
CA ASP A 136 1.07 0.52 -32.40
C ASP A 136 2.38 1.23 -32.79
#